data_AF-A0A2R4TGM7-F1
#
_entry.id   AF-A0A2R4TGM7-F1
#
_cell.length_a   1.000
_cell.length_b   1.000
_cell.length_c   1.000
_cell.angle_alpha   90.00
_cell.angle_beta   90.00
_cell.angle_gamma   90.00
#
_symmetry.space_group_name_H-M   'P 1'
#
loop_
_entity.id
_entity.type
_entity.pdbx_description
1 polymer ?
#
loop_
_entity_poly.entity_id
_entity_poly.type
_entity_poly.pdbx_seq_one_letter_code
_entity_poly.pdbx_strand_id
1 'polypeptide(L)'
;MATEDLATRKKNNIEAKERQFKGLSLTERKEARREKLIEAGIATYGTQGFFSVTVKDVCNEAKLTERYFYESFKKSEELFQTVFLKMIGKMQNCLTQAVLMAAPEPKNMVTAGLSALLSTIKDDPRMARIIYIDAMLVQDLHNQATIQETLTQFDRIIQAFMMITMPNAPQSGEEVSLMATGLNGYVTHIIIRWVSEGFKQPLEDVLSACCAVFLSFIETTSQKN
;
A
#
# COMPACT_ATOMS: atom_id res chain seq x y z
N MET A 1 -46.73 1.19 -46.03
CA MET A 1 -45.37 1.60 -46.46
C MET A 1 -44.77 2.78 -45.67
N ALA A 2 -45.42 3.32 -44.63
CA ALA A 2 -44.89 4.47 -43.85
C ALA A 2 -44.42 4.12 -42.43
N THR A 3 -44.68 2.88 -41.96
CA THR A 3 -44.39 2.42 -40.60
C THR A 3 -43.02 1.74 -40.46
N GLU A 4 -42.44 1.20 -41.54
CA GLU A 4 -41.09 0.62 -41.53
C GLU A 4 -39.99 1.69 -41.42
N ASP A 5 -40.18 2.85 -42.05
CA ASP A 5 -39.18 3.93 -42.13
C ASP A 5 -38.92 4.64 -40.78
N LEU A 6 -39.94 4.69 -39.91
CA LEU A 6 -39.82 5.22 -38.55
C LEU A 6 -39.04 4.27 -37.62
N ALA A 7 -39.19 2.96 -37.80
CA ALA A 7 -38.46 1.96 -37.03
C ALA A 7 -36.97 1.92 -37.43
N THR A 8 -36.67 2.08 -38.72
CA THR A 8 -35.30 2.15 -39.22
C THR A 8 -34.60 3.43 -38.76
N ARG A 9 -35.27 4.58 -38.78
CA ARG A 9 -34.73 5.84 -38.23
C ARG A 9 -34.44 5.77 -36.73
N LYS A 10 -35.30 5.11 -35.95
CA LYS A 10 -35.12 4.98 -34.49
C LYS A 10 -33.93 4.06 -34.16
N LYS A 11 -33.79 2.95 -34.88
CA LYS A 11 -32.66 2.01 -34.73
C LYS A 11 -31.32 2.64 -35.12
N ASN A 12 -31.29 3.40 -36.21
CA ASN A 12 -30.10 4.14 -36.65
C ASN A 12 -29.68 5.24 -35.66
N ASN A 13 -30.62 5.85 -34.94
CA ASN A 13 -30.33 6.88 -33.93
C ASN A 13 -29.79 6.28 -32.61
N ILE A 14 -30.17 5.03 -32.29
CA ILE A 14 -29.62 4.27 -31.16
C ILE A 14 -28.20 3.81 -31.48
N GLU A 15 -27.97 3.25 -32.68
CA GLU A 15 -26.62 2.86 -33.12
C GLU A 15 -25.69 4.07 -33.30
N ALA A 16 -26.21 5.23 -33.73
CA ALA A 16 -25.44 6.47 -33.78
C ALA A 16 -25.08 6.98 -32.37
N LYS A 17 -25.98 6.87 -31.39
CA LYS A 17 -25.67 7.15 -29.97
C LYS A 17 -24.67 6.15 -29.39
N GLU A 18 -24.81 4.86 -29.65
CA GLU A 18 -23.85 3.82 -29.22
C GLU A 18 -22.47 3.99 -29.88
N ARG A 19 -22.41 4.44 -31.14
CA ARG A 19 -21.14 4.75 -31.83
C ARG A 19 -20.55 6.10 -31.42
N GLN A 20 -21.36 7.07 -30.99
CA GLN A 20 -20.89 8.29 -30.35
C GLN A 20 -20.36 8.03 -28.91
N PHE A 21 -20.73 6.87 -28.34
CA PHE A 21 -20.13 6.23 -27.16
C PHE A 21 -18.84 5.43 -27.46
N LYS A 22 -18.21 5.58 -28.65
CA LYS A 22 -16.81 5.15 -28.91
C LYS A 22 -15.75 6.04 -28.23
N GLY A 23 -16.04 6.41 -26.99
CA GLY A 23 -15.12 6.92 -25.99
C GLY A 23 -15.71 6.52 -24.64
N LEU A 24 -14.86 6.20 -23.66
CA LEU A 24 -15.21 5.76 -22.31
C LEU A 24 -16.62 6.22 -21.88
N SER A 25 -17.47 5.29 -21.45
CA SER A 25 -18.77 5.55 -20.84
C SER A 25 -18.65 6.56 -19.69
N LEU A 26 -19.76 7.19 -19.28
CA LEU A 26 -19.74 8.20 -18.22
C LEU A 26 -19.12 7.67 -16.92
N THR A 27 -19.40 6.41 -16.59
CA THR A 27 -18.80 5.65 -15.48
C THR A 27 -17.30 5.46 -15.67
N GLU A 28 -16.86 4.95 -16.83
CA GLU A 28 -15.43 4.75 -17.11
C GLU A 28 -14.64 6.06 -17.09
N ARG A 29 -15.24 7.18 -17.54
CA ARG A 29 -14.60 8.50 -17.43
C ARG A 29 -14.48 8.96 -15.98
N LYS A 30 -15.48 8.68 -15.14
CA LYS A 30 -15.45 9.02 -13.72
C LYS A 30 -14.38 8.20 -13.01
N GLU A 31 -14.30 6.90 -13.26
CA GLU A 31 -13.25 6.03 -12.73
C GLU A 31 -11.87 6.46 -13.20
N ALA A 32 -11.69 6.77 -14.48
CA ALA A 32 -10.41 7.26 -15.00
C ALA A 32 -9.97 8.58 -14.34
N ARG A 33 -10.91 9.48 -14.03
CA ARG A 33 -10.59 10.71 -13.27
C ARG A 33 -10.23 10.40 -11.82
N ARG A 34 -10.97 9.51 -11.16
CA ARG A 34 -10.66 9.04 -9.80
C ARG A 34 -9.26 8.45 -9.73
N GLU A 35 -8.89 7.64 -10.71
CA GLU A 35 -7.56 7.04 -10.79
C GLU A 35 -6.47 8.09 -10.97
N LYS A 36 -6.68 9.10 -11.83
CA LYS A 36 -5.75 10.23 -11.96
C LYS A 36 -5.56 11.00 -10.66
N LEU A 37 -6.60 11.17 -9.86
CA LEU A 37 -6.51 11.82 -8.54
C LEU A 37 -5.71 10.97 -7.54
N ILE A 38 -5.85 9.64 -7.59
CA ILE A 38 -5.06 8.72 -6.76
C ILE A 38 -3.58 8.76 -7.14
N GLU A 39 -3.26 8.70 -8.43
CA GLU A 39 -1.88 8.82 -8.91
C GLU A 39 -1.25 10.17 -8.56
N ALA A 40 -2.01 11.26 -8.74
CA ALA A 40 -1.60 12.59 -8.31
C ALA A 40 -1.37 12.64 -6.79
N GLY A 41 -2.25 12.06 -5.99
CA GLY A 41 -2.10 11.96 -4.54
C GLY A 41 -0.84 11.18 -4.13
N ILE A 42 -0.53 10.05 -4.80
CA ILE A 42 0.73 9.32 -4.58
C ILE A 42 1.92 10.22 -4.87
N ALA A 43 1.90 10.95 -5.99
CA ALA A 43 2.98 11.84 -6.38
C ALA A 43 3.16 13.00 -5.39
N THR A 44 2.09 13.72 -5.05
CA THR A 44 2.17 14.91 -4.20
C THR A 44 2.43 14.55 -2.73
N TYR A 45 1.64 13.64 -2.14
CA TYR A 45 1.84 13.26 -0.74
C TYR A 45 3.16 12.55 -0.52
N GLY A 46 3.57 11.68 -1.45
CA GLY A 46 4.83 10.96 -1.35
C GLY A 46 6.08 11.82 -1.46
N THR A 47 5.99 12.99 -2.08
CA THR A 47 7.13 13.90 -2.29
C THR A 47 7.16 15.06 -1.29
N GLN A 48 6.01 15.65 -1.01
CA GLN A 48 5.91 16.86 -0.18
C GLN A 48 5.39 16.56 1.23
N GLY A 49 4.71 15.42 1.42
CA GLY A 49 4.04 15.06 2.65
C GLY A 49 2.58 15.52 2.69
N PHE A 50 1.72 14.74 3.33
CA PHE A 50 0.27 14.99 3.42
C PHE A 50 -0.09 16.40 3.89
N PHE A 51 0.55 16.88 4.96
CA PHE A 51 0.22 18.17 5.58
C PHE A 51 0.66 19.40 4.77
N SER A 52 1.51 19.20 3.75
CA SER A 52 2.00 20.27 2.89
C SER A 52 1.25 20.37 1.57
N VAL A 53 0.31 19.46 1.29
CA VAL A 53 -0.39 19.35 0.01
C VAL A 53 -1.84 19.77 0.15
N THR A 54 -2.31 20.65 -0.74
CA THR A 54 -3.71 21.06 -0.81
C THR A 54 -4.49 20.30 -1.90
N VAL A 55 -5.83 20.34 -1.84
CA VAL A 55 -6.71 19.81 -2.90
C VAL A 55 -6.36 20.42 -4.26
N LYS A 56 -5.99 21.70 -4.28
CA LYS A 56 -5.59 22.42 -5.50
C LYS A 56 -4.31 21.84 -6.09
N ASP A 57 -3.31 21.51 -5.26
CA ASP A 57 -2.06 20.91 -5.71
C ASP A 57 -2.28 19.54 -6.34
N VAL A 58 -3.11 18.70 -5.71
CA VAL A 58 -3.52 17.40 -6.28
C VAL A 58 -4.24 17.58 -7.61
N CYS A 59 -5.17 18.53 -7.71
CA CYS A 59 -5.91 18.80 -8.94
C CYS A 59 -4.99 19.27 -10.07
N ASN A 60 -4.02 20.13 -9.75
CA ASN A 60 -3.02 20.60 -10.70
C ASN A 60 -2.16 19.43 -11.22
N GLU A 61 -1.68 18.57 -10.34
CA GLU A 61 -0.91 17.37 -10.71
C GLU A 61 -1.75 16.40 -11.57
N ALA A 62 -3.00 16.16 -11.20
CA ALA A 62 -3.94 15.31 -11.95
C ALA A 62 -4.39 15.92 -13.30
N LYS A 63 -4.13 17.22 -13.52
CA LYS A 63 -4.68 18.03 -14.62
C LYS A 63 -6.21 17.98 -14.66
N LEU A 64 -6.82 18.13 -13.48
CA LEU A 64 -8.27 18.14 -13.25
C LEU A 64 -8.68 19.40 -12.48
N THR A 65 -9.98 19.69 -12.45
CA THR A 65 -10.54 20.76 -11.62
C THR A 65 -11.00 20.22 -10.26
N GLU A 66 -11.14 21.10 -9.27
CA GLU A 66 -11.64 20.72 -7.93
C GLU A 66 -13.04 20.09 -7.98
N ARG A 67 -13.87 20.46 -8.96
CA ARG A 67 -15.16 19.80 -9.20
C ARG A 67 -15.01 18.28 -9.34
N TYR A 68 -13.98 17.82 -10.05
CA TYR A 68 -13.74 16.38 -10.23
C TYR A 68 -13.12 15.71 -9.00
N PHE A 69 -12.39 16.48 -8.18
CA PHE A 69 -11.97 16.02 -6.85
C PHE A 69 -13.21 15.70 -6.00
N TYR A 70 -14.10 16.67 -5.84
CA TYR A 70 -15.31 16.51 -5.01
C TYR A 70 -16.36 15.54 -5.60
N GLU A 71 -16.23 15.16 -6.87
CA GLU A 71 -17.00 14.06 -7.48
C GLU A 71 -16.54 12.67 -6.96
N SER A 72 -15.30 12.57 -6.49
CA SER A 72 -14.64 11.31 -6.10
C SER A 72 -14.32 11.21 -4.61
N PHE A 73 -13.97 12.32 -3.96
CA PHE A 73 -13.52 12.39 -2.57
C PHE A 73 -14.10 13.64 -1.90
N LYS A 74 -14.62 13.51 -0.67
CA LYS A 74 -15.18 14.66 0.06
C LYS A 74 -14.10 15.57 0.63
N LYS A 75 -12.94 15.00 0.96
CA LYS A 75 -11.84 15.69 1.63
C LYS A 75 -10.49 15.01 1.37
N SER A 76 -9.40 15.72 1.68
CA SER A 76 -8.02 15.29 1.44
C SER A 76 -7.71 13.95 2.10
N GLU A 77 -8.23 13.73 3.31
CA GLU A 77 -8.02 12.52 4.09
C GLU A 77 -8.64 11.28 3.44
N GLU A 78 -9.78 11.40 2.75
CA GLU A 78 -10.38 10.27 2.02
C GLU A 78 -9.52 9.85 0.82
N LEU A 79 -8.95 10.83 0.11
CA LEU A 79 -7.99 10.56 -0.94
C LEU A 79 -6.72 9.93 -0.34
N PHE A 80 -6.18 10.49 0.75
CA PHE A 80 -5.00 9.97 1.40
C PHE A 80 -5.19 8.53 1.89
N GLN A 81 -6.32 8.22 2.53
CA GLN A 81 -6.66 6.85 2.92
C GLN A 81 -6.65 5.90 1.70
N THR A 82 -7.23 6.34 0.57
CA THR A 82 -7.23 5.54 -0.66
C THR A 82 -5.81 5.33 -1.21
N VAL A 83 -4.99 6.38 -1.22
CA VAL A 83 -3.58 6.34 -1.62
C VAL A 83 -2.79 5.40 -0.71
N PHE A 84 -2.93 5.54 0.61
CA PHE A 84 -2.32 4.66 1.60
C PHE A 84 -2.70 3.21 1.35
N LEU A 85 -3.99 2.89 1.22
CA LEU A 85 -4.48 1.53 0.96
C LEU A 85 -3.94 0.93 -0.34
N LYS A 86 -3.77 1.75 -1.39
CA LYS A 86 -3.17 1.31 -2.65
C LYS A 86 -1.68 0.98 -2.48
N MET A 87 -0.93 1.86 -1.80
CA MET A 87 0.52 1.70 -1.61
C MET A 87 0.85 0.52 -0.67
N ILE A 88 0.14 0.43 0.45
CA ILE A 88 0.31 -0.66 1.42
C ILE A 88 -0.10 -2.01 0.83
N GLY A 89 -1.18 -2.06 0.04
CA GLY A 89 -1.62 -3.28 -0.64
C GLY A 89 -0.60 -3.76 -1.69
N LYS A 90 0.00 -2.84 -2.46
CA LYS A 90 1.11 -3.16 -3.38
C LYS A 90 2.28 -3.79 -2.60
N MET A 91 2.69 -3.16 -1.50
CA MET A 91 3.79 -3.65 -0.66
C MET A 91 3.50 -5.02 -0.07
N GLN A 92 2.30 -5.23 0.49
CA GLN A 92 1.85 -6.52 1.03
C GLN A 92 1.84 -7.62 -0.02
N ASN A 93 1.38 -7.33 -1.24
CA ASN A 93 1.36 -8.30 -2.34
C ASN A 93 2.78 -8.73 -2.72
N CYS A 94 3.70 -7.77 -2.89
CA CYS A 94 5.11 -8.07 -3.20
C CYS A 94 5.77 -8.92 -2.10
N LEU A 95 5.55 -8.55 -0.84
CA LEU A 95 6.08 -9.29 0.31
C LEU A 95 5.52 -10.72 0.36
N THR A 96 4.20 -10.87 0.24
CA THR A 96 3.52 -12.17 0.32
C THR A 96 3.98 -13.11 -0.80
N GLN A 97 4.11 -12.60 -2.02
CA GLN A 97 4.61 -13.38 -3.15
C GLN A 97 6.06 -13.86 -2.91
N ALA A 98 6.94 -12.97 -2.44
CA ALA A 98 8.33 -13.32 -2.16
C ALA A 98 8.45 -14.40 -1.07
N VAL A 99 7.67 -14.27 0.01
CA VAL A 99 7.63 -15.27 1.09
C VAL A 99 7.14 -16.62 0.58
N LEU A 100 6.05 -16.65 -0.20
CA LEU A 100 5.48 -17.90 -0.73
C LEU A 100 6.45 -18.62 -1.68
N MET A 101 7.19 -17.87 -2.50
CA MET A 101 8.18 -18.45 -3.42
C MET A 101 9.42 -19.01 -2.71
N ALA A 102 9.74 -18.52 -1.51
CA ALA A 102 10.89 -18.94 -0.72
C ALA A 102 10.57 -20.04 0.32
N ALA A 103 9.30 -20.41 0.46
CA ALA A 103 8.86 -21.49 1.33
C ALA A 103 9.42 -22.86 0.88
N PRO A 104 9.54 -23.86 1.80
CA PRO A 104 9.11 -23.84 3.20
C PRO A 104 10.19 -23.42 4.20
N GLU A 105 11.42 -23.11 3.76
CA GLU A 105 12.54 -22.85 4.66
C GLU A 105 12.41 -21.49 5.37
N PRO A 106 12.25 -21.43 6.71
CA PRO A 106 11.98 -20.19 7.43
C PRO A 106 13.00 -19.06 7.21
N LYS A 107 14.30 -19.40 7.18
CA LYS A 107 15.36 -18.40 6.98
C LYS A 107 15.28 -17.77 5.58
N ASN A 108 14.94 -18.56 4.57
CA ASN A 108 14.76 -18.09 3.20
C ASN A 108 13.51 -17.20 3.09
N MET A 109 12.41 -17.58 3.73
CA MET A 109 11.17 -16.81 3.78
C MET A 109 11.38 -15.41 4.37
N VAL A 110 12.09 -15.29 5.50
CA VAL A 110 12.44 -14.01 6.13
C VAL A 110 13.27 -13.15 5.17
N THR A 111 14.34 -13.72 4.63
CA THR A 111 15.27 -13.01 3.75
C THR A 111 14.56 -12.51 2.49
N ALA A 112 13.73 -13.34 1.88
CA ALA A 112 12.96 -12.99 0.69
C ALA A 112 11.92 -11.89 0.97
N GLY A 113 11.16 -12.01 2.07
CA GLY A 113 10.16 -11.01 2.45
C GLY A 113 10.77 -9.64 2.75
N LEU A 114 11.84 -9.60 3.54
CA LEU A 114 12.55 -8.36 3.88
C LEU A 114 13.27 -7.76 2.66
N SER A 115 13.85 -8.59 1.78
CA SER A 115 14.46 -8.12 0.54
C SER A 115 13.43 -7.48 -0.39
N ALA A 116 12.26 -8.12 -0.55
CA ALA A 116 11.16 -7.58 -1.35
C ALA A 116 10.63 -6.26 -0.77
N LEU A 117 10.46 -6.17 0.54
CA LEU A 117 10.06 -4.95 1.24
C LEU A 117 11.04 -3.80 0.99
N LEU A 118 12.33 -4.03 1.25
CA LEU A 118 13.37 -3.01 1.12
C LEU A 118 13.58 -2.57 -0.33
N SER A 119 13.53 -3.51 -1.28
CA SER A 119 13.64 -3.21 -2.72
C SER A 119 12.45 -2.39 -3.19
N THR A 120 11.22 -2.74 -2.78
CA THR A 120 10.01 -1.98 -3.14
C THR A 120 10.08 -0.54 -2.65
N ILE A 121 10.59 -0.33 -1.43
CA ILE A 121 10.76 1.00 -0.85
C ILE A 121 11.86 1.78 -1.56
N LYS A 122 12.96 1.13 -1.95
CA LYS A 122 14.05 1.75 -2.69
C LYS A 122 13.61 2.17 -4.10
N ASP A 123 12.82 1.34 -4.77
CA ASP A 123 12.29 1.59 -6.11
C ASP A 123 11.23 2.70 -6.11
N ASP A 124 10.46 2.82 -5.02
CA ASP A 124 9.50 3.89 -4.83
C ASP A 124 9.57 4.52 -3.42
N PRO A 125 10.48 5.48 -3.18
CA PRO A 125 10.67 6.10 -1.86
C PRO A 125 9.43 6.81 -1.32
N ARG A 126 8.51 7.22 -2.19
CA ARG A 126 7.21 7.82 -1.82
C ARG A 126 6.40 6.88 -0.94
N MET A 127 6.55 5.57 -1.15
CA MET A 127 5.89 4.54 -0.36
C MET A 127 6.22 4.68 1.12
N ALA A 128 7.49 4.87 1.46
CA ALA A 128 7.91 4.98 2.85
C ALA A 128 7.37 6.25 3.52
N ARG A 129 7.36 7.38 2.80
CA ARG A 129 6.76 8.62 3.31
C ARG A 129 5.28 8.44 3.63
N ILE A 130 4.52 7.87 2.69
CA ILE A 130 3.07 7.67 2.85
C ILE A 130 2.77 6.68 3.98
N ILE A 131 3.44 5.53 4.00
CA ILE A 131 3.12 4.41 4.89
C ILE A 131 3.66 4.60 6.31
N TYR A 132 4.92 5.04 6.45
CA TYR A 132 5.62 5.02 7.75
C TYR A 132 5.73 6.40 8.42
N ILE A 133 5.48 7.48 7.70
CA ILE A 133 5.59 8.85 8.25
C ILE A 133 4.20 9.48 8.31
N ASP A 134 3.55 9.65 7.17
CA ASP A 134 2.31 10.42 7.10
C ASP A 134 1.11 9.63 7.65
N ALA A 135 1.02 8.31 7.41
CA ALA A 135 -0.13 7.51 7.84
C ALA A 135 -0.34 7.51 9.36
N MET A 136 0.73 7.44 10.15
CA MET A 136 0.65 7.52 11.62
C MET A 136 0.08 8.86 12.06
N LEU A 137 0.62 9.96 11.54
CA LEU A 137 0.16 11.32 11.86
C LEU A 137 -1.29 11.56 11.42
N VAL A 138 -1.68 11.07 10.24
CA VAL A 138 -3.05 11.22 9.74
C VAL A 138 -4.02 10.40 10.57
N GLN A 139 -3.66 9.19 10.98
CA GLN A 139 -4.48 8.37 11.86
C GLN A 139 -4.70 9.04 13.21
N ASP A 140 -3.65 9.59 13.83
CA ASP A 140 -3.76 10.26 15.13
C ASP A 140 -4.60 11.54 15.07
N LEU A 141 -4.41 12.35 14.03
CA LEU A 141 -5.10 13.64 13.91
C LEU A 141 -6.54 13.54 13.39
N HIS A 142 -6.86 12.49 12.62
CA HIS A 142 -8.16 12.38 11.94
C HIS A 142 -8.95 11.12 12.32
N ASN A 143 -8.48 10.34 13.30
CA ASN A 143 -9.10 9.12 13.80
C ASN A 143 -9.49 8.13 12.67
N GLN A 144 -8.53 7.87 11.78
CA GLN A 144 -8.73 7.02 10.59
C GLN A 144 -8.61 5.53 10.97
N ALA A 145 -9.70 4.94 11.45
CA ALA A 145 -9.76 3.54 11.88
C ALA A 145 -9.22 2.55 10.83
N THR A 146 -9.51 2.78 9.54
CA THR A 146 -9.01 1.91 8.46
C THR A 146 -7.49 1.91 8.35
N ILE A 147 -6.83 3.07 8.58
CA ILE A 147 -5.36 3.13 8.58
C ILE A 147 -4.82 2.32 9.76
N GLN A 148 -5.39 2.51 10.95
CA GLN A 148 -5.01 1.76 12.15
C GLN A 148 -5.15 0.24 11.93
N GLU A 149 -6.31 -0.22 11.46
CA GLU A 149 -6.57 -1.64 11.19
C GLU A 149 -5.55 -2.21 10.19
N THR A 150 -5.24 -1.47 9.13
CA THR A 150 -4.28 -1.90 8.11
C THR A 150 -2.86 -2.01 8.68
N LEU A 151 -2.44 -1.06 9.53
CA LEU A 151 -1.14 -1.11 10.19
C LEU A 151 -1.02 -2.35 11.09
N THR A 152 -2.09 -2.71 11.82
CA THR A 152 -2.10 -3.95 12.63
C THR A 152 -2.05 -5.25 11.81
N GLN A 153 -2.33 -5.19 10.50
CA GLN A 153 -2.28 -6.38 9.65
C GLN A 153 -0.85 -6.89 9.43
N PHE A 154 0.16 -6.02 9.47
CA PHE A 154 1.57 -6.45 9.39
C PHE A 154 1.99 -7.27 10.61
N ASP A 155 1.54 -6.86 11.80
CA ASP A 155 1.77 -7.61 13.04
C ASP A 155 1.21 -9.04 12.93
N ARG A 156 0.05 -9.22 12.27
CA ARG A 156 -0.54 -10.55 12.03
C ARG A 156 0.28 -11.42 11.09
N ILE A 157 0.93 -10.85 10.07
CA ILE A 157 1.82 -11.60 9.16
C ILE A 157 3.02 -12.12 9.93
N ILE A 158 3.65 -11.26 10.74
CA ILE A 158 4.80 -11.64 11.58
C ILE A 158 4.37 -12.66 12.64
N GLN A 159 3.21 -12.48 13.27
CA GLN A 159 2.66 -13.42 14.24
C GLN A 159 2.43 -14.81 13.62
N ALA A 160 1.84 -14.88 12.42
CA ALA A 160 1.64 -16.14 11.71
C ALA A 160 2.98 -16.81 11.39
N PHE A 161 3.98 -16.04 10.96
CA PHE A 161 5.33 -16.55 10.71
C PHE A 161 5.99 -17.10 12.00
N MET A 162 5.86 -16.39 13.12
CA MET A 162 6.36 -16.85 14.42
C MET A 162 5.69 -18.16 14.85
N MET A 163 4.38 -18.29 14.70
CA MET A 163 3.66 -19.53 15.05
C MET A 163 4.14 -20.74 14.23
N ILE A 164 4.49 -20.55 12.96
CA ILE A 164 5.01 -21.62 12.09
C ILE A 164 6.45 -22.01 12.48
N THR A 165 7.26 -21.04 12.88
CA THR A 165 8.70 -21.22 13.14
C THR A 165 9.04 -21.54 14.59
N MET A 166 8.08 -21.34 15.50
CA MET A 166 8.22 -21.54 16.94
C MET A 166 7.13 -22.49 17.49
N PRO A 167 6.89 -23.68 16.91
CA PRO A 167 5.75 -24.54 17.27
C PRO A 167 5.79 -25.05 18.72
N ASN A 168 6.98 -25.10 19.34
CA ASN A 168 7.20 -25.64 20.69
C ASN A 168 7.53 -24.54 21.72
N ALA A 169 7.44 -23.26 21.36
CA ALA A 169 7.73 -22.19 22.31
C ALA A 169 6.58 -22.06 23.34
N PRO A 170 6.85 -22.06 24.65
CA PRO A 170 5.83 -21.92 25.69
C PRO A 170 5.41 -20.44 25.85
N GLN A 171 4.97 -19.81 24.76
CA GLN A 171 4.58 -18.39 24.72
C GLN A 171 3.06 -18.25 24.73
N SER A 172 2.55 -17.32 25.52
CA SER A 172 1.14 -16.97 25.44
C SER A 172 0.85 -16.23 24.12
N GLY A 173 -0.38 -16.26 23.63
CA GLY A 173 -0.75 -15.53 22.40
C GLY A 173 -0.47 -14.02 22.48
N GLU A 174 -0.55 -13.46 23.69
CA GLU A 174 -0.23 -12.05 23.97
C GLU A 174 1.28 -11.77 23.86
N GLU A 175 2.12 -12.69 24.36
CA GLU A 175 3.57 -12.57 24.23
C GLU A 175 4.02 -12.61 22.77
N VAL A 176 3.48 -13.54 21.97
CA VAL A 176 3.75 -13.60 20.52
C VAL A 176 3.29 -12.32 19.82
N SER A 177 2.13 -11.77 20.21
CA SER A 177 1.63 -10.50 19.66
C SER A 177 2.59 -9.35 19.95
N LEU A 178 3.06 -9.20 21.19
CA LEU A 178 4.01 -8.15 21.58
C LEU A 178 5.35 -8.30 20.86
N MET A 179 5.84 -9.54 20.70
CA MET A 179 7.06 -9.81 19.93
C MET A 179 6.89 -9.43 18.45
N ALA A 180 5.76 -9.77 17.84
CA ALA A 180 5.47 -9.41 16.45
C ALA A 180 5.43 -7.88 16.24
N THR A 181 4.78 -7.15 17.14
CA THR A 181 4.77 -5.68 17.14
C THR A 181 6.19 -5.11 17.32
N GLY A 182 7.00 -5.69 18.22
CA GLY A 182 8.40 -5.27 18.42
C GLY A 182 9.28 -5.49 17.18
N LEU A 183 9.15 -6.65 16.53
CA LEU A 183 9.83 -6.97 15.27
C LEU A 183 9.44 -6.02 14.15
N ASN A 184 8.13 -5.72 14.02
CA ASN A 184 7.64 -4.74 13.06
C ASN A 184 8.22 -3.35 13.33
N GLY A 185 8.24 -2.91 14.60
CA GLY A 185 8.80 -1.64 15.03
C GLY A 185 10.30 -1.51 14.73
N TYR A 186 11.07 -2.59 14.94
CA TYR A 186 12.50 -2.66 14.62
C TYR A 186 12.76 -2.43 13.13
N VAL A 187 12.08 -3.18 12.25
CA VAL A 187 12.21 -3.04 10.79
C VAL A 187 11.76 -1.65 10.33
N THR A 188 10.63 -1.17 10.86
CA THR A 188 10.08 0.16 10.54
C THR A 188 11.08 1.28 10.88
N HIS A 189 11.72 1.23 12.05
CA HIS A 189 12.71 2.24 12.44
C HIS A 189 13.94 2.23 11.52
N ILE A 190 14.41 1.05 11.12
CA ILE A 190 15.53 0.93 10.16
C ILE A 190 15.15 1.54 8.80
N ILE A 191 13.95 1.23 8.29
CA ILE A 191 13.43 1.79 7.04
C ILE A 191 13.36 3.33 7.11
N ILE A 192 12.75 3.88 8.16
CA ILE A 192 12.60 5.34 8.32
C ILE A 192 13.97 6.01 8.31
N ARG A 193 14.95 5.45 9.04
CA ARG A 193 16.33 5.94 9.05
C ARG A 193 16.96 5.88 7.66
N TRP A 194 16.88 4.73 6.99
CA TRP A 194 17.49 4.52 5.68
C TRP A 194 16.94 5.47 4.62
N VAL A 195 15.62 5.70 4.63
CA VAL A 195 14.94 6.64 3.74
C VAL A 195 15.32 8.09 4.06
N SER A 196 15.32 8.46 5.35
CA SER A 196 15.69 9.83 5.78
C SER A 196 17.14 10.19 5.48
N GLU A 197 18.03 9.19 5.47
CA GLU A 197 19.42 9.35 5.09
C GLU A 197 19.63 9.37 3.56
N GLY A 198 18.59 9.16 2.75
CA GLY A 198 18.67 9.15 1.30
C GLY A 198 19.27 7.86 0.74
N PHE A 199 19.01 6.72 1.39
CA PHE A 199 19.51 5.40 1.01
C PHE A 199 21.04 5.28 0.96
N LYS A 200 21.75 5.97 1.87
CA LYS A 200 23.23 6.00 1.92
C LYS A 200 23.84 4.61 2.11
N GLN A 201 23.23 3.77 2.93
CA GLN A 201 23.70 2.40 3.18
C GLN A 201 23.29 1.50 2.00
N PRO A 202 24.18 0.57 1.58
CA PRO A 202 23.82 -0.49 0.64
C PRO A 202 22.61 -1.30 1.12
N LEU A 203 21.78 -1.74 0.17
CA LEU A 203 20.58 -2.52 0.48
C LEU A 203 20.94 -3.81 1.24
N GLU A 204 22.05 -4.46 0.89
CA GLU A 204 22.52 -5.69 1.52
C GLU A 204 22.82 -5.50 3.02
N ASP A 205 23.45 -4.39 3.41
CA ASP A 205 23.74 -4.08 4.81
C ASP A 205 22.46 -3.86 5.61
N VAL A 206 21.51 -3.13 5.03
CA VAL A 206 20.19 -2.87 5.64
C VAL A 206 19.38 -4.16 5.75
N LEU A 207 19.40 -5.00 4.72
CA LEU A 207 18.75 -6.31 4.71
C LEU A 207 19.34 -7.21 5.79
N SER A 208 20.67 -7.28 5.90
CA SER A 208 21.35 -8.05 6.94
C SER A 208 20.94 -7.58 8.34
N ALA A 209 20.91 -6.26 8.57
CA ALA A 209 20.47 -5.69 9.85
C ALA A 209 19.00 -6.03 10.16
N CYS A 210 18.10 -5.95 9.17
CA CYS A 210 16.70 -6.34 9.34
C CYS A 210 16.55 -7.84 9.62
N CYS A 211 17.31 -8.71 8.94
CA CYS A 211 17.23 -10.16 9.11
C CYS A 211 17.74 -10.64 10.47
N ALA A 212 18.76 -9.97 11.03
CA ALA A 212 19.49 -10.44 12.22
C ALA A 212 18.56 -10.83 13.39
N VAL A 213 17.58 -10.00 13.71
CA VAL A 213 16.66 -10.27 14.83
C VAL A 213 15.77 -11.48 14.56
N PHE A 214 15.23 -11.61 13.34
CA PHE A 214 14.37 -12.73 12.94
C PHE A 214 15.14 -14.04 12.91
N LEU A 215 16.35 -14.04 12.35
CA LEU A 215 17.21 -15.22 12.29
C LEU A 215 17.64 -15.69 13.68
N SER A 216 17.93 -14.75 14.60
CA SER A 216 18.23 -15.07 15.99
C SER A 216 17.07 -15.79 16.69
N PHE A 217 15.81 -15.41 16.40
CA PHE A 217 14.63 -16.10 16.94
C PHE A 217 14.51 -17.53 16.43
N ILE A 218 14.72 -17.74 15.12
CA ILE A 218 14.67 -19.07 14.47
C ILE A 218 15.77 -20.00 15.03
N GLU A 219 16.96 -19.46 15.27
CA GLU A 219 18.08 -20.25 15.81
C GLU A 219 17.86 -20.65 17.26
N THR A 220 17.30 -19.75 18.06
CA THR A 220 16.98 -20.01 19.47
C THR A 220 15.92 -21.10 19.64
N THR A 221 14.94 -21.19 18.73
CA THR A 221 13.96 -22.29 18.74
C THR A 221 14.51 -23.59 18.19
N SER A 222 15.42 -23.53 17.23
CA SER A 222 16.08 -24.73 16.67
C SER A 222 16.97 -25.45 17.69
N GLN A 223 17.59 -24.72 18.62
CA GLN A 223 18.45 -25.29 19.68
C GLN A 223 17.69 -25.92 20.86
N LYS A 224 16.38 -25.67 20.98
CA LYS A 224 15.52 -26.23 22.05
C LYS A 224 14.82 -27.54 21.64
N ASN A 225 14.99 -27.98 20.40
CA ASN A 225 14.54 -29.27 19.87
C ASN A 225 15.71 -30.24 19.73
#